data_AF-A0A6A5XXJ0-F1
#
_entry.id   AF-A0A6A5XXJ0-F1
#
_cell.length_a   1.000
_cell.length_b   1.000
_cell.length_c   1.000
_cell.angle_alpha   90.00
_cell.angle_beta   90.00
_cell.angle_gamma   90.00
#
_symmetry.space_group_name_H-M   'P 1'
#
loop_
_entity.id
_entity.type
_entity.pdbx_description
1 polymer ?
#
loop_
_entity_poly.entity_id
_entity_poly.type
_entity_poly.pdbx_seq_one_letter_code
_entity_poly.pdbx_strand_id
1 'polypeptide(L)'
;MSHSFDIQSIYDAKFGKGVFSRTIDPFTKNLRTESIMARKHHCTLCGDKAPTARCYQADKLHYAFCIAEDATGVACGERFQVESPKGCGTHHYSHGYNECFKIAYKSLRSGHSLNGSVSSGENDDCSDITNNEVIEHHDYTYYETTKRQRTWEAKDTKTGREKTRKTKKLQPAPTISSYTKKLLRR
;
A
#
# COMPACT_ATOMS: atom_id res chain seq x y z
N MET A 1 12.63 0.40 -30.28
CA MET A 1 13.01 -0.70 -29.38
C MET A 1 12.12 -0.60 -28.15
N SER A 2 11.27 -1.60 -27.91
CA SER A 2 10.35 -1.62 -26.77
C SER A 2 11.13 -1.94 -25.49
N HIS A 3 11.38 -0.96 -24.64
CA HIS A 3 11.91 -1.19 -23.29
C HIS A 3 10.78 -1.77 -22.43
N SER A 4 10.67 -3.10 -22.41
CA SER A 4 9.80 -3.80 -21.48
C SER A 4 10.24 -3.47 -20.05
N PHE A 5 9.29 -3.07 -19.21
CA PHE A 5 9.53 -2.89 -17.77
C PHE A 5 9.96 -4.23 -17.15
N ASP A 6 11.27 -4.43 -17.00
CA ASP A 6 11.84 -5.65 -16.46
C ASP A 6 12.02 -5.54 -14.95
N ILE A 7 10.99 -5.98 -14.24
CA ILE A 7 10.96 -6.05 -12.79
C ILE A 7 12.11 -6.90 -12.23
N GLN A 8 12.51 -7.95 -12.96
CA GLN A 8 13.56 -8.84 -12.49
C GLN A 8 14.90 -8.10 -12.43
N SER A 9 15.21 -7.30 -13.45
CA SER A 9 16.41 -6.45 -13.48
C SER A 9 16.44 -5.46 -12.32
N ILE A 10 15.31 -4.81 -12.02
CA ILE A 10 15.20 -3.86 -10.89
C ILE A 10 15.52 -4.57 -9.57
N TYR A 11 14.95 -5.76 -9.34
CA TYR A 11 15.19 -6.49 -8.11
C TYR A 11 16.58 -7.10 -8.02
N ASP A 12 17.11 -7.61 -9.13
CA ASP A 12 18.47 -8.15 -9.18
C ASP A 12 19.51 -7.06 -8.91
N ALA A 13 19.26 -5.82 -9.37
CA ALA A 13 20.10 -4.66 -9.09
C ALA A 13 20.06 -4.26 -7.60
N LYS A 14 18.87 -4.24 -6.99
CA LYS A 14 18.70 -3.75 -5.60
C LYS A 14 18.93 -4.80 -4.52
N PHE A 15 18.64 -6.07 -4.79
CA PHE A 15 18.69 -7.14 -3.79
C PHE A 15 19.68 -8.26 -4.16
N GLY A 16 20.28 -8.19 -5.35
CA GLY A 16 21.19 -9.20 -5.87
C GLY A 16 20.49 -10.25 -6.72
N LYS A 17 21.25 -10.93 -7.59
CA LYS A 17 20.70 -11.94 -8.51
C LYS A 17 20.08 -13.13 -7.75
N GLY A 18 18.93 -13.57 -8.26
CA GLY A 18 18.29 -14.82 -7.82
C GLY A 18 17.54 -14.70 -6.49
N VAL A 19 17.14 -13.50 -6.10
CA VAL A 19 16.37 -13.25 -4.88
C VAL A 19 15.04 -14.04 -4.85
N PHE A 20 14.40 -14.22 -6.01
CA PHE A 20 13.22 -15.10 -6.15
C PHE A 20 13.56 -16.58 -6.31
N SER A 21 14.83 -16.94 -6.52
CA SER A 21 15.30 -18.33 -6.63
C SER A 21 15.77 -18.90 -5.29
N ARG A 22 15.97 -18.05 -4.28
CA ARG A 22 16.44 -18.46 -2.96
C ARG A 22 15.31 -19.03 -2.11
N THR A 23 15.70 -19.82 -1.12
CA THR A 23 14.92 -20.43 -0.02
C THR A 23 14.11 -19.44 0.85
N ILE A 24 14.07 -18.16 0.50
CA ILE A 24 13.32 -17.13 1.20
C ILE A 24 11.89 -17.21 0.71
N ASP A 25 10.95 -17.40 1.62
CA ASP A 25 9.52 -17.33 1.32
C ASP A 25 9.11 -15.85 1.16
N PRO A 26 8.91 -15.36 -0.08
CA PRO A 26 8.57 -13.96 -0.35
C PRO A 26 7.17 -13.60 0.19
N PHE A 27 6.38 -14.59 0.60
CA PHE A 27 5.03 -14.37 1.11
C PHE A 27 5.02 -14.08 2.60
N THR A 28 6.08 -14.44 3.33
CA THR A 28 6.13 -14.35 4.80
C THR A 28 7.31 -13.55 5.32
N LYS A 29 8.33 -13.31 4.51
CA LYS A 29 9.56 -12.62 4.95
C LYS A 29 9.86 -11.35 4.16
N ASN A 30 10.48 -10.40 4.85
CA ASN A 30 11.08 -9.23 4.22
C ASN A 30 12.27 -9.67 3.36
N LEU A 31 12.36 -9.15 2.14
CA LEU A 31 13.31 -9.62 1.12
C LEU A 31 14.77 -9.34 1.49
N ARG A 32 15.01 -8.33 2.33
CA ARG A 32 16.35 -7.90 2.73
C ARG A 32 16.76 -8.44 4.09
N THR A 33 15.87 -8.32 5.08
CA THR A 33 16.18 -8.67 6.48
C THR A 33 15.83 -10.12 6.83
N GLU A 34 15.09 -10.81 5.96
CA GLU A 34 14.55 -12.16 6.17
C GLU A 34 13.64 -12.29 7.41
N SER A 35 13.31 -11.16 8.04
CA SER A 35 12.44 -11.09 9.19
C SER A 35 11.01 -11.44 8.79
N ILE A 36 10.29 -12.11 9.68
CA ILE A 36 8.89 -12.48 9.43
C ILE A 36 8.07 -11.19 9.37
N MET A 37 7.41 -10.97 8.25
CA MET A 37 6.51 -9.84 8.08
C MET A 37 5.31 -10.00 9.00
N ALA A 38 5.04 -9.00 9.82
CA ALA A 38 3.92 -9.02 10.77
C ALA A 38 2.55 -9.12 10.08
N ARG A 39 2.45 -8.69 8.81
CA ARG A 39 1.18 -8.59 8.10
C ARG A 39 0.98 -9.75 7.12
N LYS A 40 0.05 -10.64 7.46
CA LYS A 40 -0.58 -11.58 6.53
C LYS A 40 -1.56 -10.80 5.66
N HIS A 41 -1.09 -10.31 4.52
CA HIS A 41 -1.93 -9.58 3.57
C HIS A 41 -2.69 -10.57 2.69
N HIS A 42 -3.99 -10.37 2.52
CA HIS A 42 -4.79 -11.03 1.49
C HIS A 42 -4.75 -10.19 0.20
N CYS A 43 -4.66 -10.87 -0.94
CA CYS A 43 -4.74 -10.25 -2.26
C CYS A 43 -6.19 -10.02 -2.64
N THR A 44 -6.67 -8.79 -2.50
CA THR A 44 -8.04 -8.40 -2.88
C THR A 44 -8.32 -8.63 -4.37
N LEU A 45 -7.28 -8.52 -5.21
CA LEU A 45 -7.36 -8.73 -6.66
C LEU A 45 -7.46 -10.20 -7.07
N CYS A 46 -7.08 -11.13 -6.20
CA CYS A 46 -7.18 -12.58 -6.43
C CYS A 46 -8.32 -13.22 -5.62
N GLY A 47 -9.27 -12.43 -5.13
CA GLY A 47 -10.42 -12.89 -4.33
C GLY A 47 -10.05 -13.18 -2.88
N ASP A 48 -9.34 -12.26 -2.23
CA ASP A 48 -8.95 -12.32 -0.81
C ASP A 48 -8.13 -13.56 -0.40
N LYS A 49 -7.39 -14.13 -1.36
CA LYS A 49 -6.49 -15.26 -1.12
C LYS A 49 -5.11 -14.80 -0.64
N ALA A 50 -4.34 -15.72 -0.06
CA ALA A 50 -2.93 -15.46 0.19
C ALA A 50 -2.21 -15.08 -1.13
N PRO A 51 -1.28 -14.11 -1.11
CA PRO A 51 -0.50 -13.75 -2.29
C PRO A 51 0.26 -14.99 -2.80
N THR A 52 0.20 -15.19 -4.10
CA THR A 52 0.92 -16.28 -4.80
C THR A 52 2.03 -15.70 -5.65
N ALA A 53 2.94 -16.52 -6.17
CA ALA A 53 4.03 -16.06 -7.03
C ALA A 53 3.52 -15.21 -8.22
N ARG A 54 2.35 -15.56 -8.77
CA ARG A 54 1.70 -14.81 -9.85
C ARG A 54 1.35 -13.37 -9.48
N CYS A 55 1.17 -13.07 -8.20
CA CYS A 55 0.83 -11.73 -7.74
C CYS A 55 1.99 -10.74 -7.85
N TYR A 56 3.22 -11.22 -8.03
CA TYR A 56 4.44 -10.42 -8.14
C TYR A 56 4.98 -10.35 -9.58
N GLN A 57 4.39 -11.14 -10.49
CA GLN A 57 4.79 -11.15 -11.90
C GLN A 57 4.45 -9.81 -12.56
N ALA A 58 5.28 -9.41 -13.53
CA ALA A 58 5.16 -8.13 -14.23
C ALA A 58 3.86 -7.96 -15.03
N ASP A 59 3.19 -9.05 -15.38
CA ASP A 59 1.90 -9.05 -16.07
C ASP A 59 0.71 -8.70 -15.15
N LYS A 60 0.86 -8.87 -13.82
CA LYS A 60 -0.20 -8.61 -12.84
C LYS A 60 0.11 -7.50 -11.86
N LEU A 61 1.32 -7.54 -11.30
CA LEU A 61 1.85 -6.54 -10.38
C LEU A 61 0.89 -6.17 -9.22
N HIS A 62 0.23 -7.17 -8.63
CA HIS A 62 -0.65 -6.95 -7.48
C HIS A 62 0.17 -6.57 -6.23
N TYR A 63 1.35 -7.18 -6.09
CA TYR A 63 2.32 -6.93 -5.03
C TYR A 63 3.69 -6.64 -5.61
N ALA A 64 4.45 -5.86 -4.85
CA ALA A 64 5.86 -5.57 -5.10
C ALA A 64 6.62 -5.48 -3.77
N PHE A 65 7.94 -5.45 -3.86
CA PHE A 65 8.84 -5.19 -2.74
C PHE A 65 9.36 -3.78 -2.80
N CYS A 66 9.43 -3.11 -1.66
CA CYS A 66 9.90 -1.74 -1.59
C CYS A 66 11.38 -1.64 -1.95
N ILE A 67 11.69 -0.85 -2.97
CA ILE A 67 13.05 -0.62 -3.47
C ILE A 67 13.69 0.67 -2.93
N ALA A 68 12.96 1.40 -2.08
CA ALA A 68 13.49 2.61 -1.45
C ALA A 68 14.69 2.25 -0.56
N GLU A 69 15.72 3.07 -0.63
CA GLU A 69 16.95 2.92 0.16
C GLU A 69 16.91 3.86 1.36
N ASP A 70 17.50 3.42 2.46
CA ASP A 70 17.77 4.27 3.60
C ASP A 70 19.05 5.10 3.39
N ALA A 71 19.40 5.93 4.39
CA ALA A 71 20.62 6.75 4.35
C ALA A 71 21.93 5.93 4.23
N THR A 72 21.88 4.61 4.45
CA THR A 72 23.02 3.71 4.29
C THR A 72 23.07 3.03 2.92
N GLY A 73 22.13 3.36 2.03
CA GLY A 73 21.99 2.75 0.70
C GLY A 73 21.34 1.36 0.75
N VAL A 74 20.71 0.98 1.87
CA VAL A 74 20.12 -0.35 2.03
C VAL A 74 18.64 -0.32 1.66
N ALA A 75 18.26 -1.16 0.68
CA ALA A 75 16.89 -1.26 0.22
C ALA A 75 15.95 -1.87 1.29
N CYS A 76 14.75 -1.28 1.42
CA CYS A 76 13.76 -1.60 2.44
C CYS A 76 13.26 -3.06 2.40
N GLY A 77 12.96 -3.59 1.21
CA GLY A 77 12.54 -4.99 1.02
C GLY A 77 11.16 -5.35 1.60
N GLU A 78 10.39 -4.37 2.09
CA GLU A 78 9.05 -4.60 2.64
C GLU A 78 8.05 -4.84 1.50
N ARG A 79 7.28 -5.92 1.57
CA ARG A 79 6.21 -6.20 0.62
C ARG A 79 5.05 -5.22 0.79
N PHE A 80 4.50 -4.78 -0.34
CA PHE A 80 3.31 -3.96 -0.38
C PHE A 80 2.38 -4.29 -1.54
N GLN A 81 1.11 -3.95 -1.40
CA GLN A 81 0.13 -4.03 -2.48
C GLN A 81 0.24 -2.77 -3.35
N VAL A 82 0.43 -2.92 -4.65
CA VAL A 82 0.75 -1.80 -5.56
C VAL A 82 -0.44 -0.84 -5.72
N GLU A 83 -1.66 -1.36 -5.60
CA GLU A 83 -2.89 -0.55 -5.61
C GLU A 83 -3.07 0.28 -4.33
N SER A 84 -2.39 -0.08 -3.23
CA SER A 84 -2.50 0.65 -1.97
C SER A 84 -2.14 2.13 -2.14
N PRO A 85 -2.84 3.07 -1.49
CA PRO A 85 -2.46 4.49 -1.59
C PRO A 85 -1.11 4.82 -0.93
N LYS A 86 -0.59 3.95 -0.04
CA LYS A 86 0.54 4.27 0.86
C LYS A 86 1.85 3.54 0.54
N GLY A 87 1.97 2.83 -0.57
CA GLY A 87 3.17 2.01 -0.82
C GLY A 87 3.37 0.97 0.29
N CYS A 88 4.59 0.80 0.79
CA CYS A 88 4.90 -0.14 1.89
C CYS A 88 4.54 0.35 3.29
N GLY A 89 4.00 1.57 3.40
CA GLY A 89 3.54 2.17 4.66
C GLY A 89 4.63 2.88 5.46
N THR A 90 5.90 2.58 5.20
CA THR A 90 7.04 3.43 5.59
C THR A 90 7.39 4.39 4.45
N HIS A 91 7.50 3.87 3.22
CA HIS A 91 7.79 4.64 2.02
C HIS A 91 6.51 4.86 1.19
N HIS A 92 5.90 6.02 1.34
CA HIS A 92 4.68 6.38 0.62
C HIS A 92 4.95 6.89 -0.79
N TYR A 93 4.01 6.63 -1.70
CA TYR A 93 4.03 7.19 -3.05
C TYR A 93 4.00 8.72 -3.10
N SER A 94 3.39 9.39 -2.13
CA SER A 94 3.35 10.85 -2.07
C SER A 94 4.73 11.50 -1.90
N HIS A 95 5.76 10.70 -1.61
CA HIS A 95 7.14 11.12 -1.47
C HIS A 95 8.01 10.56 -2.61
N GLY A 96 7.44 10.26 -3.78
CA GLY A 96 8.18 9.75 -4.94
C GLY A 96 8.62 8.28 -4.87
N TYR A 97 8.51 7.62 -3.71
CA TYR A 97 8.96 6.24 -3.56
C TYR A 97 8.10 5.24 -4.32
N ASN A 98 8.77 4.28 -4.98
CA ASN A 98 8.16 3.13 -5.65
C ASN A 98 7.16 3.51 -6.77
N GLU A 99 7.18 4.76 -7.27
CA GLU A 99 6.22 5.22 -8.29
C GLU A 99 6.27 4.41 -9.59
N CYS A 100 7.45 3.90 -9.95
CA CYS A 100 7.63 3.02 -11.11
C CYS A 100 6.64 1.84 -11.12
N PHE A 101 6.41 1.19 -9.96
CA PHE A 101 5.44 0.10 -9.85
C PHE A 101 4.00 0.59 -10.03
N LYS A 102 3.67 1.77 -9.53
CA LYS A 102 2.33 2.35 -9.64
C LYS A 102 2.02 2.77 -11.07
N ILE A 103 3.00 3.33 -11.77
CA ILE A 103 2.90 3.68 -13.19
C ILE A 103 2.74 2.40 -14.02
N ALA A 104 3.61 1.40 -13.82
CA ALA A 104 3.51 0.13 -14.53
C ALA A 104 2.15 -0.55 -14.31
N TYR A 105 1.65 -0.58 -13.07
CA TYR A 105 0.35 -1.14 -12.73
C TYR A 105 -0.82 -0.43 -13.41
N LYS A 106 -0.79 0.91 -13.48
CA LYS A 106 -1.80 1.69 -14.19
C LYS A 106 -1.80 1.38 -15.69
N SER A 107 -0.62 1.32 -16.31
CA SER A 107 -0.48 1.00 -17.74
C SER A 107 -1.08 -0.36 -18.07
N LEU A 108 -0.80 -1.39 -17.25
CA LEU A 108 -1.37 -2.73 -17.41
C LEU A 108 -2.90 -2.73 -17.35
N ARG A 109 -3.49 -1.97 -16.43
CA ARG A 109 -4.96 -1.90 -16.26
C ARG A 109 -5.67 -1.11 -17.34
N SER A 110 -5.05 -0.06 -17.84
CA SER A 110 -5.63 0.76 -18.91
C SER A 110 -5.59 0.08 -20.28
N GLY A 111 -5.03 -1.13 -20.39
CA GLY A 111 -4.84 -1.81 -21.67
C GLY A 111 -3.85 -1.08 -22.59
N HIS A 112 -3.14 -0.08 -22.06
CA HIS A 112 -2.06 0.58 -22.77
C HIS A 112 -0.83 -0.33 -22.66
N SER A 113 -0.42 -0.89 -23.79
CA SER A 113 0.86 -1.61 -23.87
C SER A 113 1.96 -0.69 -23.35
N LEU A 114 2.84 -1.21 -22.49
CA LEU A 114 4.07 -0.55 -22.01
C LEU A 114 5.10 -0.38 -23.16
N ASN A 115 4.64 0.03 -24.34
CA ASN A 115 5.41 0.29 -25.55
C ASN A 115 5.80 1.77 -25.65
N GLY A 116 5.47 2.58 -24.63
CA GLY A 116 6.03 3.92 -24.47
C GLY A 116 7.52 3.78 -24.22
N SER A 117 8.32 4.20 -25.18
CA SER A 117 9.76 4.39 -25.02
C SER A 117 10.01 5.28 -23.81
N VAL A 118 10.34 4.68 -22.68
CA VAL A 118 11.16 5.34 -21.67
C VAL A 118 12.50 5.52 -22.36
N SER A 119 12.81 6.75 -22.78
CA SER A 119 14.11 7.08 -23.33
C SER A 119 15.16 6.70 -22.30
N SER A 120 15.93 5.67 -22.62
CA SER A 120 17.13 5.25 -21.91
C SER A 120 18.17 6.35 -22.04
N GLY A 121 17.99 7.43 -21.27
CA GLY A 121 19.09 8.28 -20.89
C GLY A 121 19.88 7.51 -19.85
N GLU A 122 21.16 7.27 -20.13
CA GLU A 122 22.13 6.74 -19.19
C GLU A 122 22.30 7.73 -18.03
N ASN A 123 21.36 7.72 -17.11
CA ASN A 123 21.45 8.36 -15.80
C ASN A 123 20.83 7.40 -14.80
N ASP A 124 21.65 6.97 -13.84
CA ASP A 124 21.33 6.17 -12.66
C ASP A 124 20.43 6.94 -11.66
N ASP A 125 19.50 7.77 -12.16
CA ASP A 125 18.83 8.78 -11.37
C ASP A 125 17.33 8.86 -11.70
N CYS A 126 16.53 8.44 -10.72
CA CYS A 126 15.08 8.57 -10.67
C CYS A 126 14.68 10.02 -10.30
N SER A 127 15.24 11.01 -10.99
CA SER A 127 15.17 12.42 -10.56
C SER A 127 14.45 13.38 -11.51
N ASP A 128 14.00 12.97 -12.71
CA ASP A 128 13.32 13.88 -13.65
C ASP A 128 11.82 13.60 -13.86
N ILE A 129 11.04 13.90 -12.83
CA ILE A 129 9.68 14.46 -12.98
C ILE A 129 9.79 15.94 -12.61
N THR A 130 10.44 16.75 -13.44
CA THR A 130 10.55 18.19 -13.24
C THR A 130 9.55 18.91 -14.15
N ASN A 131 8.40 19.26 -13.56
CA ASN A 131 7.76 20.58 -13.65
C ASN A 131 6.36 20.51 -13.05
N ASN A 132 6.30 20.43 -11.72
CA ASN A 132 5.39 21.23 -10.91
C ASN A 132 5.73 21.03 -9.44
N GLU A 133 6.21 22.12 -8.82
CA GLU A 133 6.53 22.27 -7.40
C GLU A 133 7.68 21.39 -6.90
N VAL A 134 8.73 22.04 -6.41
CA VAL A 134 9.79 21.40 -5.62
C VAL A 134 9.12 20.87 -4.35
N ILE A 135 8.71 19.60 -4.36
CA ILE A 135 8.23 18.91 -3.16
C ILE A 135 9.49 18.63 -2.34
N GLU A 136 9.73 19.43 -1.31
CA GLU A 136 10.81 19.19 -0.34
C GLU A 136 10.73 17.73 0.15
N HIS A 137 11.79 16.98 -0.12
CA HIS A 137 11.92 15.58 0.25
C HIS A 137 12.16 15.49 1.77
N HIS A 138 11.08 15.61 2.54
CA HIS A 138 11.17 15.52 4.00
C HIS A 138 11.46 14.07 4.43
N ASP A 139 12.50 13.92 5.25
CA ASP A 139 12.92 12.64 5.81
C ASP A 139 11.82 12.01 6.68
N TYR A 140 11.78 10.67 6.81
CA TYR A 140 10.68 9.94 7.46
C TYR A 140 10.34 10.45 8.88
N THR A 141 11.38 10.90 9.60
CA THR A 141 11.28 11.48 10.95
C THR A 141 10.44 12.77 10.99
N TYR A 142 10.46 13.57 9.92
CA TYR A 142 9.62 14.76 9.77
C TYR A 142 8.14 14.40 9.69
N TYR A 143 7.79 13.34 8.96
CA TYR A 143 6.39 12.91 8.82
C TYR A 143 5.83 12.33 10.12
N GLU A 144 6.61 11.52 10.85
CA GLU A 144 6.19 10.99 12.14
C GLU A 144 5.95 12.11 13.16
N THR A 145 6.85 13.10 13.20
CA THR A 145 6.75 14.23 14.13
C THR A 145 5.57 15.14 13.79
N THR A 146 5.39 15.53 12.52
CA THR A 146 4.27 16.37 12.09
C THR A 146 2.91 15.67 12.21
N LYS A 147 2.82 14.38 11.86
CA LYS A 147 1.58 13.62 12.03
C LYS A 147 1.21 13.44 13.49
N ARG A 148 2.21 13.16 14.35
CA ARG A 148 2.04 13.10 15.80
C ARG A 148 1.53 14.44 16.30
N GLN A 149 2.18 15.56 15.99
CA GLN A 149 1.74 16.91 16.36
C GLN A 149 0.28 17.18 15.95
N ARG A 150 -0.09 16.93 14.69
CA ARG A 150 -1.48 17.11 14.22
C ARG A 150 -2.48 16.26 15.00
N THR A 151 -2.13 15.03 15.38
CA THR A 151 -3.02 14.21 16.22
C THR A 151 -3.14 14.68 17.66
N TRP A 152 -2.12 15.35 18.22
CA TRP A 152 -2.21 15.99 19.54
C TRP A 152 -3.05 17.27 19.47
N GLU A 153 -2.81 18.13 18.49
CA GLU A 153 -3.61 19.33 18.24
C GLU A 153 -5.09 19.01 17.96
N ALA A 154 -5.37 17.93 17.21
CA ALA A 154 -6.73 17.45 16.98
C ALA A 154 -7.40 16.84 18.23
N LYS A 155 -6.62 16.40 19.23
CA LYS A 155 -7.15 15.97 20.52
C LYS A 155 -7.46 17.17 21.41
N ASP A 156 -6.60 18.19 21.39
CA ASP A 156 -6.77 19.39 22.22
C ASP A 156 -7.90 20.30 21.71
N THR A 157 -8.11 20.37 20.39
CA THR A 157 -9.24 21.10 19.77
C THR A 157 -10.57 20.37 19.83
N LYS A 158 -10.57 19.10 20.26
CA LYS A 158 -11.80 18.32 20.42
C LYS A 158 -12.54 18.80 21.66
N THR A 159 -13.34 19.85 21.49
CA THR A 159 -14.31 20.32 22.47
C THR A 159 -15.03 19.13 23.07
N GLY A 160 -15.07 19.06 24.41
CA GLY A 160 -15.55 17.89 25.14
C GLY A 160 -16.89 17.44 24.57
N ARG A 161 -16.92 16.23 23.99
CA ARG A 161 -18.14 15.68 23.40
C ARG A 161 -19.22 15.72 24.47
N GLU A 162 -20.26 16.52 24.23
CA GLU A 162 -21.37 16.64 25.15
C GLU A 162 -21.90 15.23 25.44
N LYS A 163 -21.95 14.86 26.72
CA LYS A 163 -22.34 13.50 27.12
C LYS A 163 -23.70 13.22 26.52
N THR A 164 -23.76 12.34 25.53
CA THR A 164 -25.01 11.98 24.86
C THR A 164 -25.91 11.44 25.96
N ARG A 165 -27.04 12.11 26.20
CA ARG A 165 -28.01 11.69 27.23
C ARG A 165 -28.34 10.22 26.97
N LYS A 166 -28.25 9.38 28.02
CA LYS A 166 -28.61 7.97 27.94
C LYS A 166 -30.06 7.88 27.47
N THR A 167 -30.28 7.57 26.19
CA THR A 167 -31.60 7.24 25.68
C THR A 167 -32.02 5.94 26.34
N LYS A 168 -33.22 5.91 26.92
CA LYS A 168 -33.80 4.65 27.40
C LYS A 168 -33.86 3.71 26.20
N LYS A 169 -33.42 2.45 26.38
CA LYS A 169 -33.51 1.43 25.33
C LYS A 169 -34.93 1.43 24.77
N LEU A 170 -35.07 1.61 23.46
CA LEU A 170 -36.35 1.42 22.79
C LEU A 170 -36.85 0.02 23.12
N GLN A 171 -38.13 -0.10 23.44
CA GLN A 171 -38.75 -1.41 23.62
C GLN A 171 -38.61 -2.19 22.31
N PRO A 172 -38.37 -3.51 22.37
CA PRO A 172 -38.30 -4.33 21.17
C PRO A 172 -39.62 -4.23 20.40
N ALA A 173 -39.53 -4.29 19.07
CA ALA A 173 -40.70 -4.28 18.21
C ALA A 173 -41.65 -5.43 18.62
N PRO A 174 -42.98 -5.19 18.67
CA PRO A 174 -43.93 -6.24 18.99
C PRO A 174 -43.85 -7.36 17.96
N THR A 175 -43.84 -8.61 18.44
CA THR A 175 -43.82 -9.80 17.58
C THR A 175 -45.18 -10.00 16.90
N ILE A 176 -45.21 -10.69 15.75
CA ILE A 176 -46.44 -11.05 15.03
C ILE A 176 -47.44 -11.78 15.94
N SER A 177 -46.94 -12.62 16.86
CA SER A 177 -47.75 -13.31 17.87
C SER A 177 -48.42 -12.34 18.86
N SER A 178 -47.71 -11.29 19.28
CA SER A 178 -48.29 -10.27 20.17
C SER A 178 -49.37 -9.43 19.47
N TYR A 179 -49.24 -9.23 18.16
CA TYR A 179 -50.20 -8.50 17.35
C TYR A 179 -51.50 -9.31 17.13
N THR A 180 -51.35 -10.59 16.80
CA THR A 180 -52.48 -11.51 16.59
C THR A 180 -53.28 -11.77 17.88
N LYS A 181 -52.63 -11.93 19.03
CA LYS A 181 -53.32 -12.01 20.34
C LYS A 181 -54.12 -10.75 20.69
N LYS A 182 -53.70 -9.58 20.20
CA LYS A 182 -54.39 -8.31 20.46
C LYS A 182 -55.62 -8.13 19.57
N LEU A 183 -55.60 -8.69 18.35
CA LEU A 183 -56.74 -8.71 17.44
C LEU A 183 -57.84 -9.67 17.89
N LEU A 184 -57.47 -10.83 18.45
CA LEU A 184 -58.41 -11.85 18.93
C LEU A 184 -59.11 -11.51 20.26
N ARG A 185 -58.77 -10.37 20.89
CA ARG A 185 -59.36 -9.90 22.16
C ARG A 185 -60.31 -8.72 22.00
N ARG A 186 -60.61 -8.33 20.75
CA ARG A 186 -61.71 -7.41 20.40
C ARG A 186 -62.90 -8.21 19.92
#